data_AF-M1BW25-F1
#
_entry.id   AF-M1BW25-F1
#
_cell.length_a   1.000
_cell.length_b   1.000
_cell.length_c   1.000
_cell.angle_alpha   90.00
_cell.angle_beta   90.00
_cell.angle_gamma   90.00
#
_symmetry.space_group_name_H-M   'P 1'
#
loop_
_entity.id
_entity.type
_entity.pdbx_description
1 polymer ?
#
loop_
_entity_poly.entity_id
_entity_poly.type
_entity_poly.pdbx_seq_one_letter_code
_entity_poly.pdbx_strand_id
1 'polypeptide(L)' 'MSTFPLDVVEEILRRVPVYSVLRCRCVSKTWLYLIDSPQFAKLHFNFSLKTNLLDLEKS' A
#
# COMPACT_ATOMS: atom_id res chain seq x y z
N MET A 1 20.48 -3.06 12.83
CA MET A 1 19.07 -2.79 12.46
C MET A 1 18.94 -3.08 10.98
N SER A 2 18.27 -4.18 10.62
CA SER A 2 18.08 -4.54 9.22
C SER A 2 17.03 -3.58 8.64
N THR A 3 17.49 -2.56 7.90
CA THR A 3 16.60 -1.65 7.19
C THR A 3 16.01 -2.40 6.01
N PHE A 4 14.71 -2.72 6.09
CA PHE A 4 14.00 -3.27 4.94
C PHE A 4 13.84 -2.16 3.89
N PRO A 5 14.10 -2.41 2.59
CA PRO A 5 13.98 -1.38 1.56
C PRO A 5 12.54 -0.82 1.49
N LEU A 6 12.41 0.50 1.46
CA LEU A 6 11.10 1.18 1.52
C LEU A 6 10.24 0.88 0.29
N ASP A 7 10.87 0.79 -0.86
CA ASP A 7 10.33 0.35 -2.14
C ASP A 7 9.67 -1.04 -2.05
N VAL A 8 10.27 -1.98 -1.31
CA VAL A 8 9.65 -3.29 -1.09
C VAL A 8 8.48 -3.19 -0.11
N VAL A 9 8.59 -2.37 0.94
CA VAL A 9 7.47 -2.12 1.86
C VAL A 9 6.27 -1.53 1.12
N GLU A 10 6.49 -0.52 0.27
CA GLU A 10 5.46 0.14 -0.52
C GLU A 10 4.71 -0.87 -1.40
N GLU A 11 5.46 -1.75 -2.10
CA GLU A 11 4.86 -2.75 -2.98
C GLU A 11 4.04 -3.80 -2.21
N ILE A 12 4.46 -4.15 -0.99
CA ILE A 12 3.67 -5.02 -0.10
C ILE A 12 2.41 -4.29 0.36
N LEU A 13 2.53 -3.09 0.93
CA LEU A 13 1.40 -2.33 1.47
C LEU A 13 0.37 -1.98 0.40
N ARG A 14 0.79 -1.74 -0.85
CA ARG A 14 -0.09 -1.49 -2.00
C ARG A 14 -1.08 -2.63 -2.24
N ARG A 15 -0.66 -3.88 -2.02
CA ARG A 15 -1.46 -5.09 -2.29
C ARG A 15 -2.37 -5.48 -1.13
N VAL A 16 -2.21 -4.84 0.02
CA VAL A 16 -2.94 -5.15 1.25
C VAL A 16 -4.19 -4.26 1.35
N PRO A 17 -5.33 -4.76 1.88
CA PRO A 17 -6.52 -3.95 2.09
C PRO A 17 -6.27 -2.73 2.98
N VAL A 18 -6.96 -1.62 2.71
CA VAL A 18 -6.74 -0.33 3.40
C VAL A 18 -6.79 -0.45 4.93
N TYR A 19 -7.75 -1.21 5.48
CA TYR A 19 -7.87 -1.42 6.93
C TYR A 19 -6.62 -2.06 7.56
N SER A 20 -5.96 -2.97 6.86
CA SER A 20 -4.72 -3.59 7.33
C SER A 20 -3.55 -2.62 7.21
N VAL A 21 -3.48 -1.84 6.12
CA VAL A 21 -2.44 -0.79 5.94
C VAL A 21 -2.52 0.26 7.04
N LEU A 22 -3.72 0.68 7.44
CA LEU A 22 -3.90 1.68 8.52
C LEU A 22 -3.34 1.19 9.87
N ARG A 23 -3.40 -0.12 10.15
CA ARG A 23 -2.78 -0.70 11.36
C ARG A 23 -1.25 -0.66 11.29
N CYS A 24 -0.66 -0.71 10.11
CA CYS A 24 0.80 -0.67 9.92
C CYS A 24 1.42 0.70 10.22
N ARG A 25 0.61 1.76 10.41
CA ARG A 25 1.08 3.09 10.84
C ARG A 25 1.85 3.07 12.16
N CYS A 26 1.58 2.12 13.06
CA CYS A 26 2.24 2.03 14.36
C CYS A 26 3.60 1.30 14.32
N VAL A 27 4.01 0.74 13.18
CA VAL A 27 5.24 -0.07 13.07
C VAL A 27 6.50 0.80 13.21
N SER A 28 6.53 1.95 12.53
CA SER A 28 7.65 2.91 12.62
C SER A 28 7.24 4.28 12.08
N LYS A 29 8.00 5.33 12.42
CA LYS A 29 7.80 6.68 11.86
C LYS A 29 7.93 6.71 10.34
N THR A 30 8.83 5.91 9.78
CA THR A 30 9.04 5.82 8.33
C THR A 30 7.83 5.22 7.62
N TRP A 31 7.23 4.18 8.22
CA TRP A 31 6.01 3.56 7.68
C TRP A 31 4.81 4.48 7.79
N LEU A 32 4.67 5.20 8.91
CA LEU A 32 3.65 6.24 9.05
C LEU A 32 3.76 7.29 7.94
N TYR A 33 4.96 7.83 7.70
CA TYR A 33 5.18 8.83 6.66
C TYR A 33 4.90 8.29 5.25
N LEU A 34 5.27 7.04 4.97
CA LEU A 34 4.96 6.37 3.71
C LEU A 34 3.44 6.21 3.54
N ILE A 35 2.71 5.74 4.55
CA ILE A 35 1.27 5.49 4.47
C ILE A 35 0.48 6.79 4.33
N ASP A 36 0.90 7.86 5.00
CA ASP A 36 0.22 9.16 4.97
C ASP A 36 0.64 10.02 3.76
N SER A 37 1.58 9.55 2.94
CA SER A 37 1.99 10.23 1.72
C SER A 37 0.87 10.21 0.66
N PRO A 38 0.62 11.33 -0.03
CA PRO A 38 -0.34 11.38 -1.13
C PRO A 38 0.09 10.51 -2.32
N GLN A 39 1.39 10.30 -2.51
CA GLN A 39 1.93 9.40 -3.54
C GLN A 39 1.50 7.96 -3.28
N PHE A 40 1.64 7.48 -2.04
CA PHE A 40 1.20 6.16 -1.64
C PHE A 40 -0.32 6.00 -1.78
N ALA A 41 -1.10 6.99 -1.35
CA ALA A 41 -2.56 6.96 -1.49
C ALA A 41 -3.01 6.83 -2.96
N LYS A 42 -2.39 7.57 -3.88
CA LYS A 42 -2.67 7.47 -5.32
C LYS A 42 -2.29 6.10 -5.88
N LEU A 43 -1.15 5.57 -5.47
CA LEU A 43 -0.64 4.27 -5.90
C LEU A 43 -1.52 3.11 -5.39
N HIS A 44 -1.98 3.17 -4.14
CA HIS A 44 -2.93 2.22 -3.55
C HIS A 44 -4.31 2.27 -4.23
N PHE A 45 -4.84 3.48 -4.46
CA PHE A 45 -6.11 3.68 -5.16
C PHE A 45 -6.09 3.13 -6.59
N ASN A 46 -5.05 3.46 -7.37
CA ASN A 46 -4.90 2.95 -8.74
C ASN A 46 -4.77 1.43 -8.79
N PHE A 47 -4.07 0.84 -7.81
CA PHE A 47 -3.96 -0.62 -7.70
C PHE A 47 -5.31 -1.26 -7.44
N SER A 48 -6.08 -0.73 -6.49
CA SER A 48 -7.43 -1.19 -6.18
C SER A 48 -8.34 -1.17 -7.42
N LEU A 49 -8.36 -0.06 -8.17
CA LEU A 49 -9.11 0.03 -9.42
C LEU A 49 -8.69 -1.04 -10.43
N LYS A 50 -7.39 -1.23 -10.63
CA LYS A 50 -6.87 -2.23 -11.57
C LYS A 50 -7.29 -3.65 -11.18
N THR A 51 -7.22 -4.02 -9.90
CA THR A 51 -7.69 -5.34 -9.44
C THR A 51 -9.17 -5.55 -9.72
N ASN A 52 -10.02 -4.58 -9.40
CA ASN A 52 -11.46 -4.69 -9.63
C ASN A 52 -11.82 -4.75 -11.12
N LEU A 53 -11.09 -4.05 -11.99
CA LEU A 53 -11.32 -4.08 -13.44
C LEU A 53 -10.89 -5.41 -14.08
N LEU A 54 -9.79 -6.01 -13.59
CA LEU A 54 -9.36 -7.34 -14.05
C LEU A 54 -10.32 -8.45 -13.64
N ASP A 55 -11.08 -8.26 -12.56
CA ASP A 55 -12.15 -9.18 -12.16
C ASP A 55 -13.40 -9.05 -13.05
N LEU A 56 -13.63 -7.88 -13.66
CA LEU A 56 -14.76 -7.64 -14.58
C LEU A 56 -14.47 -8.12 -16.01
N GLU A 57 -13.23 -8.06 -16.49
CA GLU A 57 -12.87 -8.57 -17.83
C GLU A 57 -12.81 -10.10 -17.91
N LYS A 58 -12.86 -10.79 -16.76
CA LYS A 58 -12.79 -12.26 -16.65
C LYS A 58 -14.12 -12.95 -16.37
N SER A 59 -15.22 -12.20 -16.28
CA SER A 59 -16.57 -12.73 -16.06
C SER A 59 -17.38 -12.76 -17.36
#